data_AF-A0A9D2A070-F1
#
_entry.id   AF-A0A9D2A070-F1
#
_cell.length_a   1.000
_cell.length_b   1.000
_cell.length_c   1.000
_cell.angle_alpha   90.00
_cell.angle_beta   90.00
_cell.angle_gamma   90.00
#
_symmetry.space_group_name_H-M   'P 1'
#
loop_
_entity.id
_entity.type
_entity.pdbx_description
1 polymer ?
#
loop_
_entity_poly.entity_id
_entity_poly.type
_entity_poly.pdbx_seq_one_letter_code
_entity_poly.pdbx_strand_id
1 'polypeptide(L)'
;MKLRDKLWLAGKSISGSRSTIRTIIAMALSLLLIMPVLWLTFAFYGDAQAKINVSGYNNVYTIDYSGEGQRLRRMENGLGLNIMFYDENTALQLLEDYSDDIAGRADSFTVALQRGESTLTAGGEEYLSSKANYLKIFRTQTLFPEGLEKAVSLLNGKGVFASGGAFTDGRQVIVSQKWLNSFGAGELTAGDKISLAVTSEPTAYSASTVYPYSYALDNDTDPSNTHRNALPQTRAKEEFSGGTAEIFSDYTIAGVISDEYYNSEWGTLFDGDIWLQEQSLTINGESTLPKVTNSRLYDGSKYYEARIITYPETDIPYLSQKVTESGAVFPFFIEGGFVSPWTLKSDSGAYNGRKAYSAQPIVESTLQLRDFSQIKRLYSGFSRYFGQMLYDQPLTNIRGLPVTYAAYDALQLSRQYDSVLTVLYALGTVILIASLLEYYNILSFNAKAHARNYGIMRAMGTKRGEYASLYCLELLLTVLLAFVPAAVAGFFVSMGISLGAQKTSFIANITLNLAYFPLAALCALVFVLLCSFIMLGVSQLRYRRLTAVQSLKMRESGALRP
;
A
#
# COMPACT_ATOMS: atom_id res chain seq x y z
N MET A 1 15.47 40.80 46.00
CA MET A 1 14.52 41.50 45.09
C MET A 1 13.39 40.56 44.71
N LYS A 2 12.12 40.97 44.83
CA LYS A 2 10.97 40.10 44.52
C LYS A 2 10.85 39.91 43.00
N LEU A 3 10.21 38.83 42.54
CA LEU A 3 10.04 38.53 41.11
C LEU A 3 9.32 39.67 40.36
N ARG A 4 8.31 40.27 40.98
CA ARG A 4 7.58 41.44 40.44
C ARG A 4 8.51 42.61 40.13
N ASP A 5 9.46 42.90 41.00
CA ASP A 5 10.42 44.00 40.80
C ASP A 5 11.39 43.67 39.65
N LYS A 6 11.79 42.39 39.51
CA LYS A 6 12.60 41.91 38.38
C LYS A 6 11.87 42.07 37.06
N LEU A 7 10.60 41.66 37.00
CA LEU A 7 9.75 41.80 35.81
C LEU A 7 9.55 43.26 35.44
N TRP A 8 9.27 44.14 36.41
CA TRP A 8 9.10 45.57 36.16
C TRP A 8 10.38 46.23 35.66
N LEU A 9 11.54 45.92 36.25
CA LEU A 9 12.83 46.44 35.81
C LEU A 9 13.21 45.95 34.41
N ALA A 10 12.98 44.67 34.10
CA ALA A 10 13.22 44.13 32.77
C ALA A 10 12.29 44.77 31.72
N GLY A 11 11.00 44.95 32.05
CA GLY A 11 10.06 45.64 31.17
C GLY A 11 10.48 47.09 30.87
N LYS A 12 10.94 47.83 31.89
CA LYS A 12 11.44 49.20 31.72
C LYS A 12 12.73 49.27 30.89
N SER A 13 13.60 48.28 31.04
CA SER A 13 14.81 48.14 30.20
C SER A 13 14.45 47.95 28.73
N ILE A 14 13.47 47.09 28.46
CA ILE A 14 13.00 46.77 27.11
C ILE A 14 12.35 47.99 26.44
N SER A 15 11.48 48.72 27.13
CA SER A 15 10.74 49.85 26.53
C SER A 15 11.62 51.09 26.28
N GLY A 16 12.70 51.27 27.02
CA GLY A 16 13.50 52.51 27.00
C GLY A 16 14.59 52.56 25.91
N SER A 17 14.94 51.43 25.29
CA SER A 17 16.12 51.35 24.43
C SER A 17 15.73 51.04 22.98
N ARG A 18 16.06 51.97 22.06
CA ARG A 18 15.96 51.72 20.61
C ARG A 18 16.76 50.50 20.16
N SER A 19 17.84 50.16 20.89
CA SER A 19 18.64 48.97 20.61
C SER A 19 17.84 47.70 20.89
N THR A 20 17.11 47.65 22.00
CA THR A 20 16.32 46.46 22.38
C THR A 20 15.16 46.23 21.43
N ILE A 21 14.51 47.30 20.95
CA ILE A 21 13.48 47.19 19.91
C ILE A 21 14.05 46.59 18.61
N ARG A 22 15.25 47.03 18.19
CA ARG A 22 15.93 46.44 17.01
C ARG A 22 16.28 44.97 17.23
N THR A 23 16.72 44.59 18.41
CA THR A 23 16.92 43.18 18.78
C THR A 23 15.62 42.39 18.65
N ILE A 24 14.52 42.89 19.20
CA ILE A 24 13.21 42.23 19.16
C ILE A 24 12.77 42.02 17.70
N ILE A 25 12.90 43.05 16.87
CA ILE A 25 12.55 42.98 15.44
C ILE A 25 13.42 41.94 14.74
N ALA A 26 14.73 41.96 14.96
CA ALA A 26 15.65 41.03 14.31
C ALA A 26 15.39 39.57 14.77
N MET A 27 15.15 39.34 16.06
CA MET A 27 14.73 38.02 16.56
C MET A 27 13.39 37.57 15.98
N ALA A 28 12.43 38.50 15.84
CA ALA A 28 11.14 38.22 15.24
C ALA A 28 11.29 37.83 13.76
N LEU A 29 12.19 38.48 13.02
CA LEU A 29 12.50 38.13 11.63
C LEU A 29 13.14 36.74 11.50
N SER A 30 14.09 36.39 12.37
CA SER A 30 14.68 35.04 12.36
C SER A 30 13.63 33.96 12.68
N LEU A 31 12.76 34.21 13.67
CA LEU A 31 11.64 33.32 14.02
C LEU A 31 10.61 33.20 12.88
N LEU A 32 10.34 34.30 12.18
CA LEU A 32 9.43 34.35 11.03
C LEU A 32 9.89 33.44 9.89
N LEU A 33 11.20 33.24 9.73
CA LEU A 33 11.75 32.33 8.72
C LEU A 33 11.68 30.86 9.14
N ILE A 34 11.92 30.56 10.43
CA ILE A 34 11.96 29.19 10.92
C ILE A 34 10.55 28.56 11.00
N MET A 35 9.54 29.30 11.46
CA MET A 35 8.21 28.72 11.71
C MET A 35 7.54 28.15 10.45
N PRO A 36 7.47 28.86 9.31
CA PRO A 36 6.84 28.33 8.10
C PRO A 36 7.55 27.09 7.56
N VAL A 37 8.88 27.02 7.70
CA VAL A 37 9.67 25.86 7.29
C VAL A 37 9.37 24.64 8.16
N LEU A 38 9.35 24.80 9.49
CA LEU A 38 8.98 23.73 10.41
C LEU A 38 7.54 23.28 10.18
N TRP A 39 6.62 24.22 10.00
CA TRP A 39 5.23 23.92 9.68
C TRP A 39 5.11 23.14 8.37
N LEU A 40 5.75 23.61 7.29
CA LEU A 40 5.71 22.95 5.99
C LEU A 40 6.25 21.52 6.09
N THR A 41 7.32 21.33 6.86
CA THR A 41 7.90 20.01 7.12
C THR A 41 6.92 19.08 7.86
N PHE A 42 6.31 19.56 8.95
CA PHE A 42 5.33 18.76 9.71
C PHE A 42 4.03 18.51 8.94
N ALA A 43 3.52 19.50 8.22
CA ALA A 43 2.31 19.39 7.42
C ALA A 43 2.52 18.40 6.26
N PHE A 44 3.65 18.49 5.57
CA PHE A 44 4.00 17.55 4.51
C PHE A 44 4.19 16.14 5.05
N TYR A 45 4.98 15.98 6.13
CA TYR A 45 5.20 14.68 6.74
C TYR A 45 3.90 14.07 7.26
N GLY A 46 3.07 14.86 7.93
CA GLY A 46 1.78 14.43 8.47
C GLY A 46 0.78 14.04 7.38
N ASP A 47 0.71 14.77 6.27
CA ASP A 47 -0.13 14.43 5.12
C ASP A 47 0.39 13.23 4.34
N ALA A 48 1.71 13.13 4.14
CA ALA A 48 2.33 11.95 3.53
C ALA A 48 2.05 10.71 4.37
N GLN A 49 2.26 10.78 5.68
CA GLN A 49 1.93 9.70 6.62
C GLN A 49 0.43 9.41 6.66
N ALA A 50 -0.42 10.43 6.71
CA ALA A 50 -1.86 10.23 6.70
C ALA A 50 -2.31 9.55 5.41
N LYS A 51 -1.78 9.91 4.23
CA LYS A 51 -2.12 9.20 3.00
C LYS A 51 -1.55 7.81 2.96
N ILE A 52 -0.32 7.60 3.42
CA ILE A 52 0.30 6.29 3.54
C ILE A 52 -0.51 5.39 4.51
N ASN A 53 -1.03 5.94 5.62
CA ASN A 53 -1.71 5.18 6.67
C ASN A 53 -3.23 5.04 6.45
N VAL A 54 -3.90 6.08 5.93
CA VAL A 54 -5.29 6.02 5.45
C VAL A 54 -5.35 5.07 4.25
N SER A 55 -4.25 4.95 3.49
CA SER A 55 -4.06 3.82 2.60
C SER A 55 -3.48 2.59 3.32
N GLY A 56 -4.09 2.10 4.41
CA GLY A 56 -3.83 0.72 4.87
C GLY A 56 -3.89 -0.33 3.72
N TYR A 57 -4.51 0.05 2.60
CA TYR A 57 -4.53 -0.52 1.23
C TYR A 57 -3.22 -0.52 0.46
N ASN A 58 -2.39 0.52 0.56
CA ASN A 58 -1.09 0.59 -0.11
C ASN A 58 -0.09 -0.42 0.47
N ASN A 59 -0.46 -1.14 1.51
CA ASN A 59 0.30 -2.26 2.03
C ASN A 59 -0.22 -3.61 1.54
N VAL A 60 -1.29 -3.63 0.73
CA VAL A 60 -1.84 -4.85 0.16
C VAL A 60 -1.20 -5.13 -1.21
N TYR A 61 -0.58 -6.29 -1.36
CA TYR A 61 0.15 -6.69 -2.55
C TYR A 61 -0.23 -8.10 -2.95
N THR A 62 -0.33 -8.38 -4.24
CA THR A 62 -0.66 -9.69 -4.75
C THR A 62 0.56 -10.34 -5.36
N ILE A 63 0.95 -11.52 -4.91
CA ILE A 63 2.03 -12.29 -5.51
C ILE A 63 1.43 -13.51 -6.20
N ASP A 64 1.68 -13.63 -7.50
CA ASP A 64 1.28 -14.79 -8.27
C ASP A 64 2.45 -15.79 -8.31
N TYR A 65 2.21 -17.08 -8.10
CA TYR A 65 3.23 -18.10 -8.33
C TYR A 65 2.63 -19.40 -8.83
N SER A 66 3.40 -20.12 -9.65
CA SER A 66 3.01 -21.44 -10.16
C SER A 66 4.17 -22.42 -10.05
N GLY A 67 3.87 -23.71 -10.01
CA GLY A 67 4.88 -24.77 -9.94
C GLY A 67 5.56 -25.11 -11.27
N GLU A 68 5.16 -24.48 -12.39
CA GLU A 68 5.81 -24.66 -13.69
C GLU A 68 6.66 -23.45 -14.07
N GLY A 69 7.88 -23.69 -14.56
CA GLY A 69 8.81 -22.71 -15.13
C GLY A 69 8.35 -22.03 -16.44
N GLN A 70 7.08 -21.63 -16.54
CA GLN A 70 6.49 -21.04 -17.74
C GLN A 70 6.85 -19.56 -17.88
N ARG A 71 7.57 -19.22 -18.97
CA ARG A 71 7.89 -17.83 -19.37
C ARG A 71 6.62 -16.99 -19.55
N LEU A 72 6.31 -16.16 -18.57
CA LEU A 72 5.15 -15.26 -18.64
C LEU A 72 5.46 -13.98 -19.43
N ARG A 73 4.48 -13.58 -20.24
CA ARG A 73 4.54 -12.44 -21.17
C ARG A 73 3.94 -11.21 -20.49
N ARG A 74 4.58 -10.05 -20.72
CA ARG A 74 4.24 -8.71 -20.20
C ARG A 74 2.73 -8.46 -20.07
N MET A 75 2.24 -8.25 -18.84
CA MET A 75 0.89 -7.74 -18.57
C MET A 75 0.99 -6.26 -18.20
N GLU A 76 0.32 -5.37 -18.93
CA GLU A 76 0.52 -3.91 -18.77
C GLU A 76 -0.48 -3.22 -17.82
N ASN A 77 -1.59 -3.82 -17.38
CA ASN A 77 -2.65 -3.01 -16.75
C ASN A 77 -3.20 -3.62 -15.45
N GLY A 78 -2.64 -3.26 -14.30
CA GLY A 78 -3.17 -3.65 -12.99
C GLY A 78 -2.77 -2.70 -11.87
N LEU A 79 -3.61 -2.58 -10.83
CA LEU A 79 -3.30 -1.90 -9.58
C LEU A 79 -2.96 -2.99 -8.55
N GLY A 80 -1.70 -3.11 -8.11
CA GLY A 80 -1.22 -4.05 -7.07
C GLY A 80 0.05 -4.80 -7.49
N LEU A 81 1.13 -4.81 -6.68
CA LEU A 81 2.46 -5.35 -7.04
C LEU A 81 2.43 -6.83 -7.42
N ASN A 82 2.20 -7.18 -8.70
CA ASN A 82 2.24 -8.57 -9.14
C ASN A 82 3.68 -9.03 -9.31
N ILE A 83 4.14 -9.83 -8.36
CA ILE A 83 5.39 -10.55 -8.49
C ILE A 83 5.06 -11.97 -8.88
N MET A 84 5.75 -12.47 -9.90
CA MET A 84 5.49 -13.78 -10.47
C MET A 84 6.67 -14.71 -10.19
N PHE A 85 6.44 -15.77 -9.41
CA PHE A 85 7.45 -16.81 -9.18
C PHE A 85 7.19 -18.05 -10.03
N TYR A 86 8.29 -18.64 -10.48
CA TYR A 86 8.32 -19.87 -11.28
C TYR A 86 8.38 -21.15 -10.42
N ASP A 87 8.61 -20.99 -9.12
CA ASP A 87 8.71 -22.06 -8.14
C ASP A 87 7.97 -21.63 -6.89
N GLU A 88 6.94 -22.40 -6.53
CA GLU A 88 6.13 -22.19 -5.34
C GLU A 88 6.98 -22.25 -4.07
N ASN A 89 7.92 -23.19 -3.96
CA ASN A 89 8.75 -23.34 -2.76
C ASN A 89 9.62 -22.10 -2.52
N THR A 90 10.22 -21.57 -3.57
CA THR A 90 10.94 -20.30 -3.55
C THR A 90 10.05 -19.16 -3.09
N ALA A 91 8.84 -19.03 -3.66
CA ALA A 91 7.93 -17.96 -3.31
C ALA A 91 7.57 -18.04 -1.82
N LEU A 92 7.25 -19.24 -1.34
CA LEU A 92 6.94 -19.51 0.06
C LEU A 92 8.13 -19.21 0.98
N GLN A 93 9.33 -19.66 0.63
CA GLN A 93 10.55 -19.38 1.40
C GLN A 93 10.78 -17.87 1.51
N LEU A 94 10.61 -17.13 0.42
CA LEU A 94 10.79 -15.69 0.42
C LEU A 94 9.72 -14.99 1.24
N LEU A 95 8.47 -15.43 1.16
CA LEU A 95 7.39 -14.94 2.02
C LEU A 95 7.68 -15.22 3.50
N GLU A 96 8.30 -16.36 3.81
CA GLU A 96 8.69 -16.74 5.16
C GLU A 96 9.84 -15.88 5.70
N ASP A 97 10.84 -15.59 4.87
CA ASP A 97 11.94 -14.66 5.19
C ASP A 97 11.45 -13.24 5.53
N TYR A 98 10.27 -12.86 5.02
CA TYR A 98 9.63 -11.56 5.27
C TYR A 98 8.36 -11.66 6.13
N SER A 99 8.12 -12.78 6.81
CA SER A 99 6.92 -13.01 7.63
C SER A 99 6.73 -11.96 8.74
N ASP A 100 7.82 -11.47 9.35
CA ASP A 100 7.78 -10.39 10.35
C ASP A 100 7.27 -9.05 9.78
N ASP A 101 7.42 -8.86 8.47
CA ASP A 101 6.97 -7.66 7.76
C ASP A 101 5.52 -7.79 7.26
N ILE A 102 4.97 -9.00 7.23
CA ILE A 102 3.61 -9.28 6.75
C ILE A 102 2.65 -9.26 7.96
N ALA A 103 1.66 -8.36 7.92
CA ALA A 103 0.56 -8.26 8.89
C ALA A 103 -0.54 -9.29 8.63
N GLY A 104 -0.80 -9.61 7.36
CA GLY A 104 -1.83 -10.55 6.96
C GLY A 104 -1.52 -11.15 5.60
N ARG A 105 -1.98 -12.39 5.38
CA ARG A 105 -1.77 -13.12 4.13
C ARG A 105 -3.04 -13.91 3.81
N ALA A 106 -3.49 -13.81 2.58
CA ALA A 106 -4.55 -14.63 2.02
C ALA A 106 -4.03 -15.30 0.76
N ASP A 107 -4.08 -16.63 0.71
CA ASP A 107 -3.65 -17.39 -0.46
C ASP A 107 -4.87 -17.95 -1.15
N SER A 108 -4.92 -17.78 -2.47
CA SER A 108 -6.02 -18.29 -3.28
C SER A 108 -5.55 -18.68 -4.67
N PHE A 109 -6.39 -19.33 -5.46
CA PHE A 109 -6.17 -19.48 -6.89
C PHE A 109 -7.50 -19.46 -7.63
N THR A 110 -7.48 -19.07 -8.90
CA THR A 110 -8.70 -18.88 -9.68
C THR A 110 -8.79 -19.91 -10.81
N VAL A 111 -9.95 -20.57 -10.86
CA VAL A 111 -10.36 -21.50 -11.91
C VAL A 111 -11.46 -20.85 -12.72
N ALA A 112 -11.26 -20.71 -14.03
CA ALA A 112 -12.36 -20.33 -14.90
C ALA A 112 -13.19 -21.56 -15.25
N LEU A 113 -14.50 -21.48 -14.99
CA LEU A 113 -15.44 -22.47 -15.49
C LEU A 113 -15.68 -22.25 -16.98
N GLN A 114 -16.05 -23.34 -17.66
CA GLN A 114 -16.37 -23.31 -19.07
C GLN A 114 -17.44 -22.26 -19.40
N ARG A 115 -17.35 -21.66 -20.60
CA ARG A 115 -18.48 -20.92 -21.17
C ARG A 115 -19.55 -21.93 -21.58
N GLY A 116 -20.58 -22.05 -20.77
CA GLY A 116 -21.75 -22.88 -21.00
C GLY A 116 -22.94 -22.31 -20.25
N GLU A 117 -24.11 -22.88 -20.50
CA GLU A 117 -25.27 -22.58 -19.69
C GLU A 117 -25.05 -23.15 -18.29
N SER A 118 -25.09 -22.27 -17.31
CA SER A 118 -24.97 -22.61 -15.90
C SER A 118 -26.37 -22.65 -15.32
N THR A 119 -26.65 -23.67 -14.52
CA THR A 119 -27.89 -23.83 -13.78
C THR A 119 -27.59 -23.69 -12.30
N LEU A 120 -28.13 -22.63 -11.70
CA LEU A 120 -28.11 -22.40 -10.26
C LEU A 120 -29.43 -22.92 -9.71
N THR A 121 -29.39 -23.80 -8.71
CA THR A 121 -30.59 -24.24 -8.00
C THR A 121 -30.59 -23.67 -6.59
N ALA A 122 -31.66 -23.00 -6.18
CA ALA A 122 -31.82 -22.47 -4.82
C ALA A 122 -33.27 -22.61 -4.37
N GLY A 123 -33.52 -23.15 -3.17
CA GLY A 123 -34.89 -23.31 -2.65
C GLY A 123 -35.82 -24.20 -3.50
N GLY A 124 -35.26 -25.02 -4.40
CA GLY A 124 -36.02 -25.82 -5.37
C GLY A 124 -36.38 -25.08 -6.66
N GLU A 125 -36.00 -23.82 -6.81
CA GLU A 125 -36.08 -23.07 -8.07
C GLU A 125 -34.78 -23.21 -8.87
N GLU A 126 -34.90 -23.20 -10.19
CA GLU A 126 -33.76 -23.24 -11.12
C GLU A 126 -33.62 -21.89 -11.83
N TYR A 127 -32.39 -21.39 -11.87
CA TYR A 127 -32.02 -20.16 -12.53
C TYR A 127 -30.95 -20.48 -13.58
N LEU A 128 -31.07 -19.86 -14.76
CA LEU A 128 -30.18 -20.12 -15.89
C LEU A 128 -29.36 -18.86 -16.23
N SER A 129 -28.08 -19.04 -16.51
CA SER A 129 -27.19 -17.96 -16.96
C SER A 129 -26.15 -18.50 -17.93
N SER A 130 -25.87 -17.73 -18.99
CA SER A 130 -24.83 -18.03 -19.98
C SER A 130 -23.50 -17.32 -19.69
N LYS A 131 -23.39 -16.64 -18.54
CA LYS A 131 -22.14 -15.97 -18.16
C LYS A 131 -21.09 -16.97 -17.72
N ALA A 132 -19.83 -16.66 -18.04
CA ALA A 132 -18.70 -17.39 -17.51
C ALA A 132 -18.62 -17.18 -15.99
N ASN A 133 -18.32 -18.26 -15.26
CA ASN A 133 -18.17 -18.24 -13.82
C ASN A 133 -16.70 -18.41 -13.45
N TYR A 134 -16.21 -17.64 -12.48
CA TYR A 134 -14.87 -17.79 -11.94
C TYR A 134 -14.95 -18.32 -10.51
N LEU A 135 -14.34 -19.49 -10.27
CA LEU A 135 -14.17 -20.03 -8.92
C LEU A 135 -12.85 -19.53 -8.35
N LYS A 136 -12.90 -18.76 -7.26
CA LYS A 136 -11.73 -18.44 -6.46
C LYS A 136 -11.67 -19.37 -5.26
N ILE A 137 -10.57 -20.07 -5.11
CA ILE A 137 -10.39 -21.09 -4.08
C ILE A 137 -9.33 -20.62 -3.11
N PHE A 138 -9.71 -20.42 -1.86
CA PHE A 138 -8.83 -19.94 -0.79
C PHE A 138 -8.18 -21.09 -0.05
N ARG A 139 -6.85 -21.05 0.07
CA ARG A 139 -6.04 -21.97 0.90
C ARG A 139 -5.98 -21.53 2.36
N THR A 140 -6.20 -20.25 2.62
CA THR A 140 -6.22 -19.65 3.95
C THR A 140 -7.66 -19.42 4.44
N GLN A 141 -7.87 -19.44 5.75
CA GLN A 141 -9.15 -19.04 6.34
C GLN A 141 -9.44 -17.54 6.15
N THR A 142 -8.38 -16.74 6.14
CA THR A 142 -8.47 -15.30 5.89
C THR A 142 -8.79 -15.05 4.41
N LEU A 143 -9.93 -14.43 4.15
CA LEU A 143 -10.39 -14.04 2.82
C LEU A 143 -9.75 -12.73 2.34
N PHE A 144 -9.68 -11.78 3.26
CA PHE A 144 -9.13 -10.46 3.04
C PHE A 144 -8.15 -10.18 4.16
N PRO A 145 -6.97 -9.62 3.88
CA PRO A 145 -6.21 -8.98 4.92
C PRO A 145 -7.05 -7.87 5.57
N GLU A 146 -6.97 -7.71 6.90
CA GLU A 146 -7.78 -6.75 7.69
C GLU A 146 -7.75 -5.33 7.10
N GLY A 147 -6.60 -4.95 6.54
CA GLY A 147 -6.40 -3.71 5.81
C GLY A 147 -7.45 -3.55 4.72
N LEU A 148 -7.55 -4.51 3.80
CA LEU A 148 -8.41 -4.48 2.61
C LEU A 148 -9.89 -4.30 2.97
N GLU A 149 -10.39 -5.05 3.95
CA GLU A 149 -11.78 -4.95 4.41
C GLU A 149 -12.14 -3.54 4.88
N LYS A 150 -11.24 -2.91 5.64
CA LYS A 150 -11.41 -1.54 6.11
C LYS A 150 -11.51 -0.51 4.97
N ALA A 151 -10.92 -0.77 3.80
CA ALA A 151 -10.96 0.03 2.54
C ALA A 151 -12.29 0.02 1.89
N VAL A 152 -12.75 -1.18 1.66
CA VAL A 152 -14.05 -1.34 1.06
C VAL A 152 -15.08 -0.65 1.97
N SER A 153 -14.94 -0.77 3.30
CA SER A 153 -15.77 -0.05 4.27
C SER A 153 -15.65 1.48 4.24
N LEU A 154 -14.44 2.04 4.12
CA LEU A 154 -14.20 3.49 4.14
C LEU A 154 -14.59 4.18 2.82
N LEU A 155 -14.42 3.50 1.68
CA LEU A 155 -14.69 4.06 0.35
C LEU A 155 -16.18 4.14 0.06
N ASN A 156 -16.91 3.07 0.38
CA ASN A 156 -18.31 2.92 -0.03
C ASN A 156 -19.29 3.15 1.12
N GLY A 157 -18.79 3.35 2.36
CA GLY A 157 -19.60 3.40 3.56
C GLY A 157 -20.34 2.09 3.87
N LYS A 158 -20.09 1.05 3.07
CA LYS A 158 -20.64 -0.31 3.15
C LYS A 158 -19.45 -1.27 3.18
N GLY A 159 -19.53 -2.32 4.00
CA GLY A 159 -18.50 -3.36 4.05
C GLY A 159 -18.39 -4.14 2.74
N VAL A 160 -17.44 -5.08 2.69
CA VAL A 160 -17.24 -5.97 1.53
C VAL A 160 -18.47 -6.84 1.25
N PHE A 161 -19.13 -7.28 2.32
CA PHE A 161 -20.29 -8.14 2.27
C PHE A 161 -21.58 -7.31 2.26
N ALA A 162 -22.45 -7.58 1.29
CA ALA A 162 -23.84 -7.15 1.30
C ALA A 162 -24.68 -7.96 2.30
N SER A 163 -24.33 -9.23 2.52
CA SER A 163 -24.92 -10.12 3.50
C SER A 163 -23.90 -11.16 3.98
N GLY A 164 -24.03 -11.66 5.22
CA GLY A 164 -23.15 -12.68 5.79
C GLY A 164 -21.73 -12.19 6.08
N GLY A 165 -20.75 -13.09 5.90
CA GLY A 165 -19.34 -12.82 6.19
C GLY A 165 -18.39 -13.93 5.71
N ALA A 166 -17.34 -14.16 6.48
CA ALA A 166 -16.33 -15.17 6.17
C ALA A 166 -16.84 -16.60 6.36
N PHE A 167 -16.10 -17.57 5.82
CA PHE A 167 -16.33 -18.98 6.06
C PHE A 167 -16.24 -19.31 7.56
N THR A 168 -17.15 -20.12 8.05
CA THR A 168 -17.17 -20.59 9.45
C THR A 168 -16.74 -22.06 9.53
N ASP A 169 -17.31 -22.93 8.71
CA ASP A 169 -16.88 -24.32 8.46
C ASP A 169 -17.76 -25.00 7.40
N GLY A 170 -17.33 -26.17 6.91
CA GLY A 170 -18.16 -27.08 6.13
C GLY A 170 -18.41 -26.69 4.67
N ARG A 171 -19.59 -27.10 4.14
CA ARG A 171 -20.02 -26.89 2.74
C ARG A 171 -20.53 -25.46 2.56
N GLN A 172 -19.59 -24.52 2.52
CA GLN A 172 -19.88 -23.10 2.41
C GLN A 172 -19.33 -22.49 1.13
N VAL A 173 -20.05 -21.49 0.63
CA VAL A 173 -19.69 -20.72 -0.55
C VAL A 173 -19.93 -19.24 -0.28
N ILE A 174 -19.05 -18.39 -0.79
CA ILE A 174 -19.28 -16.95 -0.86
C ILE A 174 -19.52 -16.60 -2.31
N VAL A 175 -20.51 -15.77 -2.60
CA VAL A 175 -20.90 -15.46 -3.98
C VAL A 175 -20.94 -13.96 -4.21
N SER A 176 -20.71 -13.52 -5.44
CA SER A 176 -20.88 -12.10 -5.78
C SER A 176 -22.35 -11.78 -6.03
N GLN A 177 -22.79 -10.62 -5.54
CA GLN A 177 -24.13 -10.09 -5.84
C GLN A 177 -24.32 -9.93 -7.36
N LYS A 178 -23.28 -9.50 -8.07
CA LYS A 178 -23.26 -9.34 -9.53
C LYS A 178 -23.54 -10.65 -10.25
N TRP A 179 -22.97 -11.74 -9.74
CA TRP A 179 -23.17 -13.08 -10.27
C TRP A 179 -24.60 -13.56 -10.02
N LEU A 180 -25.09 -13.46 -8.77
CA LEU A 180 -26.48 -13.79 -8.42
C LEU A 180 -27.50 -13.01 -9.28
N ASN A 181 -27.28 -11.70 -9.45
CA ASN A 181 -28.11 -10.85 -10.31
C ASN A 181 -28.13 -11.32 -11.76
N SER A 182 -27.07 -11.99 -12.24
CA SER A 182 -27.03 -12.54 -13.60
C SER A 182 -27.92 -13.75 -13.81
N PHE A 183 -28.27 -14.45 -12.72
CA PHE A 183 -29.25 -15.54 -12.70
C PHE A 183 -30.67 -15.05 -12.41
N GLY A 184 -30.83 -13.77 -12.05
CA GLY A 184 -32.10 -13.25 -11.52
C GLY A 184 -32.39 -13.70 -10.08
N ALA A 185 -31.36 -14.16 -9.36
CA ALA A 185 -31.44 -14.67 -7.99
C ALA A 185 -30.81 -13.68 -6.98
N GLY A 186 -31.01 -12.39 -7.20
CA GLY A 186 -30.34 -11.31 -6.46
C GLY A 186 -30.79 -11.19 -4.99
N GLU A 187 -31.94 -11.78 -4.66
CA GLU A 187 -32.52 -11.85 -3.33
C GLU A 187 -31.90 -12.93 -2.43
N LEU A 188 -31.08 -13.84 -2.97
CA LEU A 188 -30.39 -14.83 -2.17
C LEU A 188 -29.37 -14.16 -1.24
N THR A 189 -29.32 -14.63 0.00
CA THR A 189 -28.51 -14.06 1.08
C THR A 189 -27.76 -15.14 1.86
N ALA A 190 -26.97 -14.74 2.85
CA ALA A 190 -26.28 -15.68 3.70
C ALA A 190 -27.24 -16.59 4.48
N GLY A 191 -26.97 -17.89 4.46
CA GLY A 191 -27.82 -18.95 5.02
C GLY A 191 -28.61 -19.74 3.98
N ASP A 192 -28.82 -19.18 2.78
CA ASP A 192 -29.50 -19.89 1.70
C ASP A 192 -28.62 -21.02 1.15
N LYS A 193 -29.27 -22.07 0.65
CA LYS A 193 -28.61 -23.25 0.08
C LYS A 193 -28.67 -23.20 -1.45
N ILE A 194 -27.52 -23.40 -2.08
CA ILE A 194 -27.37 -23.36 -3.54
C ILE A 194 -26.62 -24.58 -4.08
N SER A 195 -27.00 -24.97 -5.29
CA SER A 195 -26.28 -25.94 -6.12
C SER A 195 -25.94 -25.30 -7.46
N LEU A 196 -24.79 -25.63 -8.03
CA LEU A 196 -24.38 -25.15 -9.35
C LEU A 196 -24.05 -26.33 -10.24
N ALA A 197 -24.69 -26.36 -11.41
CA ALA A 197 -24.36 -27.26 -12.49
C ALA A 197 -23.97 -26.45 -13.74
N VAL A 198 -23.10 -27.01 -14.57
CA VAL A 198 -22.70 -26.42 -15.85
C VAL A 198 -23.00 -27.44 -16.94
N THR A 199 -23.84 -27.03 -17.88
CA THR A 199 -24.14 -27.80 -19.08
C THR A 199 -23.26 -27.30 -20.20
N SER A 200 -22.54 -28.21 -20.85
CA SER A 200 -21.80 -27.80 -22.04
C SER A 200 -22.79 -27.51 -23.17
N GLU A 201 -22.79 -26.27 -23.64
CA GLU A 201 -23.46 -25.99 -24.90
C GLU A 201 -22.68 -26.69 -26.03
N PRO A 202 -23.35 -27.39 -26.96
CA PRO A 202 -22.77 -27.74 -28.25
C PRO A 202 -22.54 -26.44 -29.00
N THR A 203 -21.45 -25.74 -28.68
CA THR A 203 -21.12 -24.51 -29.36
C THR A 203 -20.87 -24.87 -30.81
N ALA A 204 -21.68 -24.31 -31.72
CA ALA A 204 -21.49 -24.35 -33.17
C ALA A 204 -20.25 -23.55 -33.61
N TYR A 205 -19.19 -23.56 -32.80
CA TYR A 205 -17.92 -22.93 -33.10
C TYR A 205 -17.28 -23.72 -34.24
N SER A 206 -17.51 -23.23 -35.45
CA SER A 206 -16.87 -23.65 -36.69
C SER A 206 -15.41 -24.03 -36.43
N ALA A 207 -15.07 -25.30 -36.69
CA ALA A 207 -13.75 -25.89 -36.55
C ALA A 207 -12.62 -25.15 -37.31
N SER A 208 -12.93 -24.08 -38.05
CA SER A 208 -12.01 -23.35 -38.92
C SER A 208 -11.15 -22.27 -38.23
N THR A 209 -11.44 -21.85 -37.00
CA THR A 209 -10.64 -20.83 -36.28
C THR A 209 -10.25 -21.21 -34.85
N VAL A 210 -10.50 -22.45 -34.44
CA VAL A 210 -10.09 -22.97 -33.13
C VAL A 210 -8.56 -23.01 -33.09
N TYR A 211 -7.97 -22.10 -32.31
CA TYR A 211 -6.54 -22.15 -31.99
C TYR A 211 -6.26 -23.53 -31.36
N PRO A 212 -5.46 -24.41 -32.00
CA PRO A 212 -5.36 -25.84 -31.65
C PRO A 212 -4.50 -26.11 -30.40
N TYR A 213 -4.44 -25.16 -29.46
CA TYR A 213 -3.51 -25.22 -28.34
C TYR A 213 -4.21 -24.74 -27.08
N SER A 214 -4.74 -25.63 -26.25
CA SER A 214 -4.83 -25.36 -24.81
C SER A 214 -5.01 -26.64 -24.00
N TYR A 215 -6.03 -27.47 -24.27
CA TYR A 215 -6.41 -28.59 -23.40
C TYR A 215 -6.99 -29.78 -24.16
N ALA A 216 -6.81 -31.01 -23.69
CA ALA A 216 -7.55 -32.18 -24.15
C ALA A 216 -7.96 -33.00 -22.92
N LEU A 217 -9.18 -33.55 -22.93
CA LEU A 217 -9.59 -34.50 -21.90
C LEU A 217 -8.88 -35.82 -22.17
N ASP A 218 -8.27 -36.40 -21.14
CA ASP A 218 -7.71 -37.74 -21.25
C ASP A 218 -8.82 -38.75 -21.47
N ASN A 219 -8.56 -39.77 -22.29
CA ASN A 219 -9.55 -40.79 -22.60
C ASN A 219 -9.45 -42.01 -21.67
N ASP A 220 -8.56 -41.96 -20.69
CA ASP A 220 -8.44 -42.90 -19.59
C ASP A 220 -8.11 -42.18 -18.27
N THR A 221 -7.72 -42.95 -17.25
CA THR A 221 -7.47 -42.46 -15.89
C THR A 221 -5.97 -42.45 -15.54
N ASP A 222 -5.08 -42.77 -16.49
CA ASP A 222 -3.63 -42.84 -16.27
C ASP A 222 -2.91 -41.59 -16.81
N PRO A 223 -2.58 -40.61 -15.94
CA PRO A 223 -1.93 -39.37 -16.34
C PRO A 223 -0.49 -39.57 -16.85
N SER A 224 0.09 -40.76 -16.68
CA SER A 224 1.48 -41.06 -17.00
C SER A 224 1.67 -41.71 -18.37
N ASN A 225 0.59 -42.05 -19.06
CA ASN A 225 0.65 -42.76 -20.33
C ASN A 225 1.19 -41.86 -21.47
N THR A 226 1.63 -42.48 -22.57
CA THR A 226 1.80 -41.71 -23.81
C THR A 226 0.41 -41.54 -24.41
N HIS A 227 -0.17 -40.34 -24.27
CA HIS A 227 -1.50 -39.92 -24.73
C HIS A 227 -1.71 -40.01 -26.26
N ARG A 228 -1.24 -41.08 -26.92
CA ARG A 228 -1.29 -41.34 -28.36
C ARG A 228 -2.71 -41.43 -28.90
N ASN A 229 -3.67 -41.69 -28.02
CA ASN A 229 -5.09 -41.78 -28.33
C ASN A 229 -5.94 -40.71 -27.62
N ALA A 230 -5.32 -39.71 -26.97
CA ALA A 230 -6.10 -38.62 -26.38
C ALA A 230 -6.95 -38.00 -27.49
N LEU A 231 -8.25 -37.97 -27.24
CA LEU A 231 -9.23 -37.58 -28.24
C LEU A 231 -8.95 -36.12 -28.62
N PRO A 232 -8.86 -35.78 -29.92
CA PRO A 232 -8.88 -34.39 -30.35
C PRO A 232 -10.08 -33.69 -29.68
N GLN A 233 -9.92 -32.45 -29.22
CA GLN A 233 -10.96 -31.70 -28.49
C GLN A 233 -12.37 -31.83 -29.08
N THR A 234 -12.49 -31.94 -30.40
CA THR A 234 -13.75 -32.15 -31.13
C THR A 234 -14.52 -33.39 -30.66
N ARG A 235 -13.87 -34.51 -30.35
CA ARG A 235 -14.56 -35.74 -29.93
C ARG A 235 -14.84 -35.79 -28.42
N ALA A 236 -13.95 -35.25 -27.58
CA ALA A 236 -14.25 -35.04 -26.16
C ALA A 236 -15.44 -34.07 -25.98
N LYS A 237 -15.54 -33.05 -26.84
CA LYS A 237 -16.72 -32.18 -26.92
C LYS A 237 -17.95 -32.92 -27.40
N GLU A 238 -17.86 -33.83 -28.37
CA GLU A 238 -19.01 -34.65 -28.79
C GLU A 238 -19.46 -35.61 -27.68
N GLU A 239 -18.54 -36.20 -26.92
CA GLU A 239 -18.85 -37.08 -25.79
C GLU A 239 -19.43 -36.33 -24.60
N PHE A 240 -18.99 -35.09 -24.36
CA PHE A 240 -19.56 -34.23 -23.31
C PHE A 240 -20.70 -33.32 -23.80
N SER A 241 -21.00 -33.29 -25.09
CA SER A 241 -21.99 -32.40 -25.70
C SER A 241 -23.38 -32.69 -25.15
N GLY A 242 -23.91 -31.77 -24.34
CA GLY A 242 -25.19 -31.94 -23.66
C GLY A 242 -25.11 -32.71 -22.34
N GLY A 243 -23.90 -33.07 -21.89
CA GLY A 243 -23.64 -33.50 -20.53
C GLY A 243 -23.69 -32.31 -19.56
N THR A 244 -24.27 -32.56 -18.40
CA THR A 244 -24.28 -31.62 -17.27
C THR A 244 -23.27 -32.11 -16.24
N ALA A 245 -22.33 -31.25 -15.86
CA ALA A 245 -21.43 -31.49 -14.74
C ALA A 245 -21.91 -30.69 -13.53
N GLU A 246 -22.15 -31.35 -12.42
CA GLU A 246 -22.41 -30.68 -11.15
C GLU A 246 -21.09 -30.14 -10.59
N ILE A 247 -21.03 -28.84 -10.29
CA ILE A 247 -19.84 -28.20 -9.72
C ILE A 247 -19.87 -28.33 -8.20
N PHE A 248 -21.02 -28.08 -7.58
CA PHE A 248 -21.27 -28.31 -6.16
C PHE A 248 -22.76 -28.44 -5.88
N SER A 249 -23.12 -29.14 -4.81
CA SER A 249 -24.53 -29.38 -4.43
C SER A 249 -24.78 -29.11 -2.95
N ASP A 250 -25.87 -28.40 -2.66
CA ASP A 250 -26.36 -28.09 -1.31
C ASP A 250 -25.36 -27.30 -0.45
N TYR A 251 -24.67 -26.33 -1.04
CA TYR A 251 -23.74 -25.43 -0.34
C TYR A 251 -24.50 -24.28 0.31
N THR A 252 -24.17 -23.96 1.55
CA THR A 252 -24.72 -22.78 2.24
C THR A 252 -23.95 -21.52 1.87
N ILE A 253 -24.66 -20.46 1.48
CA ILE A 253 -24.05 -19.16 1.25
C ILE A 253 -23.56 -18.60 2.60
N ALA A 254 -22.25 -18.48 2.79
CA ALA A 254 -21.65 -17.88 3.98
C ALA A 254 -21.66 -16.34 3.90
N GLY A 255 -21.57 -15.79 2.69
CA GLY A 255 -21.58 -14.36 2.45
C GLY A 255 -21.86 -14.01 0.99
N VAL A 256 -22.38 -12.80 0.79
CA VAL A 256 -22.62 -12.21 -0.53
C VAL A 256 -21.75 -10.97 -0.67
N ILE A 257 -20.80 -10.97 -1.60
CA ILE A 257 -19.92 -9.83 -1.88
C ILE A 257 -20.70 -8.76 -2.63
N SER A 258 -20.62 -7.52 -2.17
CA SER A 258 -21.42 -6.42 -2.72
C SER A 258 -20.97 -6.02 -4.15
N ASP A 259 -21.90 -5.49 -4.95
CA ASP A 259 -21.59 -4.98 -6.29
C ASP A 259 -20.59 -3.81 -6.24
N GLU A 260 -20.64 -3.02 -5.16
CA GLU A 260 -19.71 -1.91 -4.94
C GLU A 260 -18.26 -2.36 -4.78
N TYR A 261 -18.00 -3.60 -4.32
CA TYR A 261 -16.65 -4.18 -4.33
C TYR A 261 -16.13 -4.29 -5.77
N TYR A 262 -16.88 -4.94 -6.66
CA TYR A 262 -16.49 -5.17 -8.06
C TYR A 262 -16.49 -3.90 -8.93
N ASN A 263 -17.27 -2.89 -8.53
CA ASN A 263 -17.32 -1.59 -9.23
C ASN A 263 -16.29 -0.59 -8.70
N SER A 264 -15.62 -0.88 -7.58
CA SER A 264 -14.55 -0.03 -7.09
C SER A 264 -13.33 -0.12 -8.02
N GLU A 265 -12.46 0.89 -8.00
CA GLU A 265 -11.17 0.83 -8.70
C GLU A 265 -10.29 -0.37 -8.24
N TRP A 266 -10.66 -1.00 -7.13
CA TRP A 266 -9.94 -2.04 -6.41
C TRP A 266 -10.49 -3.44 -6.62
N GLY A 267 -11.79 -3.56 -6.91
CA GLY A 267 -12.37 -4.82 -7.36
C GLY A 267 -11.69 -5.18 -8.66
N THR A 268 -10.89 -6.23 -8.67
CA THR A 268 -10.44 -6.75 -9.95
C THR A 268 -11.73 -7.14 -10.68
N LEU A 269 -11.96 -6.57 -11.86
CA LEU A 269 -13.11 -6.93 -12.72
C LEU A 269 -13.20 -8.45 -13.02
N PHE A 270 -12.21 -9.21 -12.53
CA PHE A 270 -11.93 -10.62 -12.74
C PHE A 270 -11.63 -11.36 -11.43
N ASP A 271 -12.00 -10.79 -10.27
CA ASP A 271 -12.03 -11.57 -9.04
C ASP A 271 -13.04 -12.71 -9.19
N GLY A 272 -12.94 -13.76 -8.38
CA GLY A 272 -13.87 -14.88 -8.44
C GLY A 272 -15.31 -14.39 -8.24
N ASP A 273 -16.26 -14.96 -8.98
CA ASP A 273 -17.70 -14.77 -8.73
C ASP A 273 -18.19 -15.68 -7.59
N ILE A 274 -17.49 -16.80 -7.42
CA ILE A 274 -17.81 -17.85 -6.45
C ILE A 274 -16.54 -18.18 -5.71
N TRP A 275 -16.60 -18.12 -4.38
CA TRP A 275 -15.46 -18.23 -3.48
C TRP A 275 -15.65 -19.46 -2.62
N LEU A 276 -14.65 -20.33 -2.61
CA LEU A 276 -14.67 -21.63 -1.94
C LEU A 276 -13.40 -21.78 -1.11
N GLN A 277 -13.42 -22.67 -0.12
CA GLN A 277 -12.22 -23.09 0.60
C GLN A 277 -11.56 -24.29 -0.09
N GLU A 278 -10.24 -24.40 -0.01
CA GLU A 278 -9.47 -25.50 -0.61
C GLU A 278 -9.90 -26.88 -0.07
N GLN A 279 -10.36 -26.94 1.19
CA GLN A 279 -10.93 -28.17 1.76
C GLN A 279 -12.14 -28.71 0.98
N SER A 280 -12.88 -27.83 0.30
CA SER A 280 -13.98 -28.23 -0.59
C SER A 280 -13.48 -29.00 -1.80
N LEU A 281 -12.19 -28.96 -2.15
CA LEU A 281 -11.62 -29.73 -3.25
C LEU A 281 -11.05 -31.08 -2.80
N THR A 282 -11.46 -31.60 -1.65
CA THR A 282 -10.93 -32.88 -1.15
C THR A 282 -12.02 -33.86 -0.77
N ILE A 283 -11.81 -35.12 -1.11
CA ILE A 283 -12.64 -36.25 -0.67
C ILE A 283 -11.72 -37.22 0.04
N ASN A 284 -11.96 -37.47 1.33
CA ASN A 284 -11.11 -38.35 2.15
C ASN A 284 -9.61 -37.97 2.12
N GLY A 285 -9.30 -36.68 1.95
CA GLY A 285 -7.92 -36.18 1.84
C GLY A 285 -7.31 -36.25 0.43
N GLU A 286 -8.02 -36.80 -0.56
CA GLU A 286 -7.58 -36.80 -1.96
C GLU A 286 -8.17 -35.60 -2.70
N SER A 287 -7.36 -34.93 -3.52
CA SER A 287 -7.77 -33.77 -4.32
C SER A 287 -8.75 -34.16 -5.43
N THR A 288 -9.79 -33.37 -5.62
CA THR A 288 -10.74 -33.47 -6.75
C THR A 288 -10.27 -32.73 -7.99
N LEU A 289 -9.15 -32.00 -7.91
CA LEU A 289 -8.54 -31.36 -9.07
C LEU A 289 -8.03 -32.44 -10.05
N PRO A 290 -8.27 -32.29 -11.36
CA PRO A 290 -7.69 -33.20 -12.33
C PRO A 290 -6.17 -33.04 -12.37
N LYS A 291 -5.50 -34.10 -12.79
CA LYS A 291 -4.08 -34.03 -13.12
C LYS A 291 -3.94 -33.40 -14.50
N VAL A 292 -3.02 -32.46 -14.63
CA VAL A 292 -2.76 -31.80 -15.90
C VAL A 292 -1.32 -32.09 -16.33
N THR A 293 -1.15 -32.70 -17.50
CA THR A 293 0.16 -33.03 -18.06
C THR A 293 0.36 -32.34 -19.40
N ASN A 294 1.60 -31.94 -19.71
CA ASN A 294 1.93 -31.41 -21.03
C ASN A 294 2.28 -32.58 -21.96
N SER A 295 1.57 -32.71 -23.07
CA SER A 295 1.80 -33.75 -24.08
C SER A 295 1.89 -33.17 -25.48
N ARG A 296 2.53 -33.90 -26.39
CA ARG A 296 2.52 -33.60 -27.82
C ARG A 296 1.55 -34.53 -28.51
N LEU A 297 0.44 -33.96 -28.99
CA LEU A 297 -0.58 -34.68 -29.75
C LEU A 297 -0.32 -34.52 -31.24
N TYR A 298 -0.64 -35.54 -32.03
CA TYR A 298 -0.54 -35.53 -33.49
C TYR A 298 -1.94 -35.57 -34.09
N ASP A 299 -2.35 -34.53 -34.83
CA ASP A 299 -3.68 -34.46 -35.46
C ASP A 299 -3.76 -35.15 -36.83
N GLY A 300 -2.71 -35.87 -37.25
CA GLY A 300 -2.58 -36.43 -38.60
C GLY A 300 -1.82 -35.53 -39.58
N SER A 301 -1.58 -34.26 -39.24
CA SER A 301 -0.85 -33.29 -40.08
C SER A 301 0.37 -32.68 -39.38
N LYS A 302 0.26 -32.39 -38.07
CA LYS A 302 1.31 -31.75 -37.28
C LYS A 302 1.24 -32.18 -35.81
N TYR A 303 2.37 -32.09 -35.13
CA TYR A 303 2.40 -32.17 -33.68
C TYR A 303 2.05 -30.81 -33.08
N TYR A 304 1.24 -30.81 -32.03
CA TYR A 304 0.94 -29.64 -31.23
C TYR A 304 1.10 -29.96 -29.75
N GLU A 305 1.50 -28.96 -28.97
CA GLU A 305 1.55 -29.08 -27.50
C GLU A 305 0.14 -28.86 -26.97
N ALA A 306 -0.34 -29.83 -26.19
CA ALA A 306 -1.64 -29.82 -25.53
C ALA A 306 -1.46 -30.15 -24.05
N ARG A 307 -2.34 -29.62 -23.22
CA ARG A 307 -2.42 -30.02 -21.81
C ARG A 307 -3.49 -31.08 -21.67
N ILE A 308 -3.11 -32.27 -21.25
CA ILE A 308 -4.04 -33.36 -21.05
C ILE A 308 -4.57 -33.27 -19.63
N ILE A 309 -5.90 -33.28 -19.51
CA ILE A 309 -6.62 -33.20 -18.24
C ILE A 309 -7.12 -34.61 -17.95
N THR A 310 -6.54 -35.24 -16.94
CA THR A 310 -6.87 -36.61 -16.53
C THR A 310 -7.67 -36.58 -15.23
N TYR A 311 -8.89 -37.09 -15.30
CA TYR A 311 -9.74 -37.34 -14.13
C TYR A 311 -9.61 -38.80 -13.67
N PRO A 312 -9.96 -39.12 -12.41
CA PRO A 312 -9.96 -40.50 -11.93
C PRO A 312 -11.04 -41.38 -12.58
N GLU A 313 -11.99 -40.80 -13.30
CA GLU A 313 -13.06 -41.49 -14.04
C GLU A 313 -13.29 -40.76 -15.37
N THR A 314 -13.68 -41.50 -16.42
CA THR A 314 -13.92 -40.94 -17.76
C THR A 314 -15.36 -40.47 -17.97
N ASP A 315 -16.33 -41.04 -17.24
CA ASP A 315 -17.72 -40.55 -17.21
C ASP A 315 -17.81 -39.32 -16.31
N ILE A 316 -17.60 -38.15 -16.90
CA ILE A 316 -17.55 -36.87 -16.19
C ILE A 316 -18.88 -36.53 -15.50
N PRO A 317 -20.07 -36.65 -16.12
CA PRO A 317 -21.33 -36.41 -15.42
C PRO A 317 -21.46 -37.26 -14.16
N TYR A 318 -21.19 -38.56 -14.25
CA TYR A 318 -21.22 -39.46 -13.10
C TYR A 318 -20.18 -39.09 -12.03
N LEU A 319 -18.94 -38.79 -12.44
CA LEU A 319 -17.89 -38.36 -11.52
C LEU A 319 -18.27 -37.07 -10.80
N SER A 320 -18.82 -36.09 -11.52
CA SER A 320 -19.23 -34.80 -10.97
C SER A 320 -20.29 -34.98 -9.89
N GLN A 321 -21.35 -35.76 -10.17
CA GLN A 321 -22.41 -36.09 -9.22
C GLN A 321 -21.84 -36.82 -7.99
N LYS A 322 -20.99 -37.83 -8.20
CA LYS A 322 -20.36 -38.57 -7.10
C LYS A 322 -19.52 -37.65 -6.19
N VAL A 323 -18.79 -36.70 -6.78
CA VAL A 323 -17.97 -35.72 -6.07
C VAL A 323 -18.86 -34.74 -5.28
N THR A 324 -19.90 -34.19 -5.90
CA THR A 324 -20.81 -33.22 -5.26
C THR A 324 -21.67 -33.85 -4.15
N GLU A 325 -22.15 -35.08 -4.33
CA GLU A 325 -22.89 -35.83 -3.30
C GLU A 325 -22.03 -36.06 -2.03
N SER A 326 -20.73 -36.32 -2.23
CA SER A 326 -19.77 -36.45 -1.14
C SER A 326 -19.53 -35.11 -0.41
N GLY A 327 -19.91 -33.99 -1.02
CA GLY A 327 -19.78 -32.65 -0.44
C GLY A 327 -18.54 -31.90 -0.84
N ALA A 328 -17.86 -32.37 -1.88
CA ALA A 328 -16.74 -31.68 -2.46
C ALA A 328 -17.20 -30.92 -3.73
N VAL A 329 -16.37 -29.97 -4.14
CA VAL A 329 -16.49 -29.23 -5.38
C VAL A 329 -15.81 -30.05 -6.47
N PHE A 330 -16.48 -30.14 -7.62
CA PHE A 330 -15.94 -30.70 -8.84
C PHE A 330 -15.49 -29.57 -9.78
N PRO A 331 -14.19 -29.27 -9.84
CA PRO A 331 -13.67 -28.20 -10.70
C PRO A 331 -13.61 -28.71 -12.15
N PHE A 332 -14.58 -28.33 -12.97
CA PHE A 332 -14.70 -28.84 -14.33
C PHE A 332 -13.92 -28.04 -15.38
N PHE A 333 -12.98 -28.70 -16.07
CA PHE A 333 -12.09 -28.12 -17.09
C PHE A 333 -12.30 -28.78 -18.48
N ILE A 334 -13.06 -28.17 -19.39
CA ILE A 334 -13.07 -28.57 -20.83
C ILE A 334 -12.52 -27.46 -21.74
N GLU A 335 -12.85 -26.20 -21.46
CA GLU A 335 -12.28 -25.03 -22.15
C GLU A 335 -11.71 -23.98 -21.20
N GLY A 336 -11.90 -24.21 -19.90
CA GLY A 336 -11.32 -23.43 -18.81
C GLY A 336 -9.94 -23.97 -18.42
N GLY A 337 -9.17 -23.14 -17.75
CA GLY A 337 -7.91 -23.53 -17.13
C GLY A 337 -7.72 -22.71 -15.87
N PHE A 338 -6.59 -22.89 -15.20
CA PHE A 338 -6.17 -21.93 -14.20
C PHE A 338 -5.87 -20.61 -14.90
N VAL A 339 -6.50 -19.54 -14.42
CA VAL A 339 -6.38 -18.22 -15.01
C VAL A 339 -5.79 -17.29 -13.96
N SER A 340 -4.74 -16.56 -14.34
CA SER A 340 -4.39 -15.37 -13.58
C SER A 340 -5.50 -14.34 -13.84
N PRO A 341 -6.09 -13.72 -12.81
CA PRO A 341 -7.13 -12.69 -12.95
C PRO A 341 -6.74 -11.58 -13.95
N TRP A 342 -5.45 -11.34 -14.12
CA TRP A 342 -4.89 -10.29 -14.96
C TRP A 342 -4.92 -10.58 -16.46
N THR A 343 -4.94 -11.84 -16.88
CA THR A 343 -4.98 -12.24 -18.31
C THR A 343 -6.32 -11.89 -18.98
N LEU A 344 -7.34 -11.57 -18.20
CA LEU A 344 -8.70 -11.31 -18.68
C LEU A 344 -8.95 -9.84 -19.06
N LYS A 345 -8.05 -8.91 -18.71
CA LYS A 345 -8.26 -7.45 -18.87
C LYS A 345 -8.08 -6.92 -20.29
N SER A 346 -7.60 -7.70 -21.25
CA SER A 346 -7.45 -7.24 -22.63
C SER A 346 -8.74 -7.45 -23.44
N ASP A 347 -9.79 -6.69 -23.14
CA ASP A 347 -10.94 -6.51 -24.04
C ASP A 347 -10.57 -5.74 -25.31
N SER A 348 -9.38 -5.13 -25.35
CA SER A 348 -8.80 -4.68 -26.61
C SER A 348 -8.44 -5.92 -27.43
N GLY A 349 -9.22 -6.20 -28.46
CA GLY A 349 -9.05 -7.31 -29.43
C GLY A 349 -7.72 -7.39 -30.17
N ALA A 350 -6.63 -6.82 -29.63
CA ALA A 350 -5.26 -6.91 -30.07
C ALA A 350 -4.51 -8.14 -29.51
N TYR A 351 -4.96 -8.73 -28.39
CA TYR A 351 -4.45 -10.03 -27.94
C TYR A 351 -5.21 -11.17 -28.65
N ASN A 352 -4.99 -11.28 -29.95
CA ASN A 352 -5.52 -12.36 -30.80
C ASN A 352 -5.06 -13.74 -30.29
N GLY A 353 -5.90 -14.38 -29.46
CA GLY A 353 -6.01 -15.83 -29.34
C GLY A 353 -5.02 -16.57 -28.45
N ARG A 354 -4.06 -15.91 -27.79
CA ARG A 354 -3.15 -16.58 -26.84
C ARG A 354 -3.51 -16.22 -25.40
N LYS A 355 -4.66 -16.72 -24.93
CA LYS A 355 -4.95 -16.70 -23.49
C LYS A 355 -3.97 -17.65 -22.81
N ALA A 356 -3.09 -17.09 -21.97
CA ALA A 356 -2.16 -17.86 -21.16
C ALA A 356 -2.92 -18.49 -20.00
N TYR A 357 -3.67 -19.55 -20.28
CA TYR A 357 -4.08 -20.45 -19.22
C TYR A 357 -2.81 -21.11 -18.66
N SER A 358 -2.80 -21.52 -17.39
CA SER A 358 -1.74 -22.36 -16.80
C SER A 358 -2.23 -23.79 -16.64
N ALA A 359 -1.34 -24.78 -16.80
CA ALA A 359 -1.62 -26.18 -16.52
C ALA A 359 -1.84 -26.43 -15.02
N GLN A 360 -1.22 -25.61 -14.19
CA GLN A 360 -1.28 -25.69 -12.74
C GLN A 360 -1.95 -24.46 -12.14
N PRO A 361 -2.52 -24.59 -10.92
CA PRO A 361 -3.01 -23.45 -10.16
C PRO A 361 -1.96 -22.33 -10.13
N ILE A 362 -2.37 -21.13 -10.54
CA ILE A 362 -1.60 -19.92 -10.26
C ILE A 362 -2.10 -19.47 -8.90
N VAL A 363 -1.25 -19.64 -7.90
CA VAL A 363 -1.55 -19.24 -6.53
C VAL A 363 -1.31 -17.74 -6.42
N GLU A 364 -2.36 -17.04 -6.03
CA GLU A 364 -2.42 -15.62 -5.73
C GLU A 364 -2.33 -15.43 -4.21
N SER A 365 -1.18 -14.94 -3.74
CA SER A 365 -0.98 -14.52 -2.35
C SER A 365 -1.19 -13.02 -2.19
N THR A 366 -2.32 -12.64 -1.60
CA THR A 366 -2.60 -11.27 -1.16
C THR A 366 -1.97 -11.03 0.22
N LEU A 367 -0.90 -10.25 0.26
CA LEU A 367 -0.15 -9.86 1.45
C LEU A 367 -0.58 -8.49 1.91
N GLN A 368 -0.74 -8.27 3.21
CA GLN A 368 -0.78 -6.95 3.82
C GLN A 368 0.48 -6.74 4.65
N LEU A 369 1.21 -5.67 4.39
CA LEU A 369 2.36 -5.26 5.21
C LEU A 369 1.92 -4.47 6.45
N ARG A 370 2.71 -4.54 7.53
CA ARG A 370 2.42 -3.79 8.77
C ARG A 370 2.60 -2.29 8.58
N ASP A 371 3.60 -1.90 7.80
CA ASP A 371 3.95 -0.51 7.52
C ASP A 371 4.43 -0.38 6.07
N PHE A 372 4.10 0.72 5.42
CA PHE A 372 4.52 1.00 4.06
C PHE A 372 6.04 1.03 3.89
N SER A 373 6.80 1.44 4.91
CA SER A 373 8.26 1.40 4.90
C SER A 373 8.83 -0.01 4.66
N GLN A 374 8.07 -1.06 5.00
CA GLN A 374 8.46 -2.45 4.75
C GLN A 374 8.41 -2.80 3.27
N ILE A 375 7.63 -2.08 2.45
CA ILE A 375 7.65 -2.28 0.99
C ILE A 375 9.06 -2.14 0.43
N LYS A 376 9.86 -1.24 0.98
CA LYS A 376 11.22 -0.98 0.50
C LYS A 376 12.14 -2.17 0.81
N ARG A 377 11.97 -2.79 1.99
CA ARG A 377 12.72 -3.99 2.39
C ARG A 377 12.29 -5.17 1.53
N LEU A 378 10.99 -5.42 1.45
CA LEU A 378 10.39 -6.48 0.65
C LEU A 378 10.79 -6.37 -0.83
N TYR A 379 10.62 -5.19 -1.44
CA TYR A 379 11.04 -4.91 -2.81
C TYR A 379 12.55 -5.08 -3.00
N SER A 380 13.38 -4.65 -2.05
CA SER A 380 14.83 -4.87 -2.14
C SER A 380 15.20 -6.35 -2.07
N GLY A 381 14.45 -7.14 -1.28
CA GLY A 381 14.55 -8.59 -1.22
C GLY A 381 14.22 -9.24 -2.54
N PHE A 382 13.02 -8.93 -3.06
CA PHE A 382 12.58 -9.39 -4.37
C PHE A 382 13.56 -8.98 -5.47
N SER A 383 13.97 -7.71 -5.52
CA SER A 383 14.92 -7.21 -6.52
C SER A 383 16.28 -7.91 -6.44
N ARG A 384 16.78 -8.21 -5.24
CA ARG A 384 18.02 -8.99 -5.07
C ARG A 384 17.83 -10.42 -5.58
N TYR A 385 16.72 -11.06 -5.22
CA TYR A 385 16.38 -12.42 -5.66
C TYR A 385 16.25 -12.50 -7.19
N PHE A 386 15.41 -11.64 -7.78
CA PHE A 386 15.27 -11.54 -9.23
C PHE A 386 16.58 -11.15 -9.90
N GLY A 387 17.36 -10.23 -9.31
CA GLY A 387 18.68 -9.88 -9.80
C GLY A 387 19.56 -11.12 -9.95
N GLN A 388 19.64 -11.97 -8.92
CA GLN A 388 20.40 -13.21 -8.97
C GLN A 388 19.86 -14.17 -10.04
N MET A 389 18.54 -14.38 -10.10
CA MET A 389 17.91 -15.25 -11.09
C MET A 389 18.10 -14.76 -12.54
N LEU A 390 18.10 -13.43 -12.74
CA LEU A 390 18.21 -12.79 -14.04
C LEU A 390 19.65 -12.63 -14.51
N TYR A 391 20.65 -12.61 -13.62
CA TYR A 391 22.06 -12.54 -14.01
C TYR A 391 22.52 -13.77 -14.81
N ASP A 392 21.86 -14.91 -14.62
CA ASP A 392 22.12 -16.16 -15.35
C ASP A 392 21.37 -16.27 -16.70
N GLN A 393 20.48 -15.32 -17.02
CA GLN A 393 19.78 -15.26 -18.31
C GLN A 393 20.22 -14.00 -19.06
N PRO A 394 20.61 -14.06 -20.35
CA PRO A 394 21.01 -12.86 -21.09
C PRO A 394 19.90 -11.80 -21.07
N LEU A 395 20.21 -10.66 -20.43
CA LEU A 395 19.34 -9.50 -20.15
C LEU A 395 18.63 -8.89 -21.39
N THR A 396 18.91 -9.38 -22.60
CA THR A 396 18.29 -8.91 -23.84
C THR A 396 16.83 -9.34 -24.00
N ASN A 397 16.35 -10.34 -23.25
CA ASN A 397 14.96 -10.83 -23.35
C ASN A 397 14.06 -10.54 -22.13
N ILE A 398 14.57 -9.89 -21.09
CA ILE A 398 13.80 -9.65 -19.85
C ILE A 398 13.59 -8.14 -19.65
N ARG A 399 13.11 -7.49 -20.71
CA ARG A 399 12.46 -6.18 -20.63
C ARG A 399 10.99 -6.40 -20.30
N GLY A 400 10.64 -6.43 -19.02
CA GLY A 400 9.22 -6.36 -18.61
C GLY A 400 8.80 -7.36 -17.54
N LEU A 401 9.47 -7.36 -16.39
CA LEU A 401 8.78 -7.73 -15.15
C LEU A 401 7.67 -6.69 -14.94
N PRO A 402 6.38 -7.07 -14.98
CA PRO A 402 5.29 -6.15 -14.74
C PRO A 402 5.23 -5.88 -13.24
N VAL A 403 6.14 -5.05 -12.73
CA VAL A 403 5.83 -4.26 -11.54
C VAL A 403 4.65 -3.41 -11.98
N THR A 404 3.46 -3.80 -11.54
CA THR A 404 2.23 -3.11 -11.89
C THR A 404 2.35 -1.63 -11.61
N TYR A 405 1.67 -0.84 -12.45
CA TYR A 405 1.73 0.61 -12.39
C TYR A 405 1.39 1.14 -11.00
N ALA A 406 0.50 0.52 -10.21
CA ALA A 406 0.24 1.00 -8.83
C ALA A 406 1.41 0.80 -7.86
N ALA A 407 2.13 -0.31 -7.93
CA ALA A 407 3.27 -0.53 -7.05
C ALA A 407 4.45 0.34 -7.48
N TYR A 408 4.63 0.47 -8.79
CA TYR A 408 5.56 1.42 -9.36
C TYR A 408 5.19 2.87 -8.99
N ASP A 409 3.91 3.24 -9.06
CA ASP A 409 3.41 4.56 -8.70
C ASP A 409 3.51 4.80 -7.21
N ALA A 410 3.22 3.82 -6.35
CA ALA A 410 3.43 3.92 -4.90
C ALA A 410 4.92 4.06 -4.57
N LEU A 411 5.80 3.31 -5.23
CA LEU A 411 7.25 3.44 -5.10
C LEU A 411 7.79 4.75 -5.71
N GLN A 412 7.20 5.24 -6.79
CA GLN A 412 7.56 6.52 -7.42
C GLN A 412 7.07 7.67 -6.55
N LEU A 413 5.86 7.58 -6.01
CA LEU A 413 5.28 8.52 -5.07
C LEU A 413 6.09 8.54 -3.77
N SER A 414 6.51 7.37 -3.26
CA SER A 414 7.41 7.30 -2.10
C SER A 414 8.77 7.91 -2.40
N ARG A 415 9.36 7.64 -3.57
CA ARG A 415 10.62 8.26 -4.00
C ARG A 415 10.46 9.77 -4.19
N GLN A 416 9.35 10.22 -4.74
CA GLN A 416 9.04 11.64 -4.90
C GLN A 416 8.88 12.30 -3.54
N TYR A 417 8.17 11.69 -2.59
CA TYR A 417 8.06 12.16 -1.21
C TYR A 417 9.41 12.22 -0.52
N ASP A 418 10.23 11.16 -0.60
CA ASP A 418 11.59 11.12 -0.06
C ASP A 418 12.46 12.25 -0.66
N SER A 419 12.36 12.47 -1.98
CA SER A 419 13.12 13.52 -2.67
C SER A 419 12.70 14.91 -2.23
N VAL A 420 11.39 15.15 -2.14
CA VAL A 420 10.85 16.44 -1.69
C VAL A 420 11.18 16.69 -0.22
N LEU A 421 11.04 15.68 0.65
CA LEU A 421 11.46 15.76 2.05
C LEU A 421 12.94 16.07 2.18
N THR A 422 13.79 15.43 1.38
CA THR A 422 15.23 15.70 1.37
C THR A 422 15.53 17.15 0.99
N VAL A 423 14.86 17.68 -0.04
CA VAL A 423 15.00 19.08 -0.44
C VAL A 423 14.50 20.02 0.66
N LEU A 424 13.35 19.73 1.27
CA LEU A 424 12.80 20.51 2.39
C LEU A 424 13.73 20.49 3.60
N TYR A 425 14.33 19.35 3.94
CA TYR A 425 15.31 19.25 5.03
C TYR A 425 16.59 20.00 4.71
N ALA A 426 17.09 19.93 3.47
CA ALA A 426 18.28 20.66 3.06
C ALA A 426 18.05 22.18 3.14
N LEU A 427 16.96 22.68 2.53
CA LEU A 427 16.60 24.09 2.58
C LEU A 427 16.32 24.55 4.01
N GLY A 428 15.58 23.75 4.77
CA GLY A 428 15.26 24.06 6.16
C GLY A 428 16.50 24.10 7.05
N THR A 429 17.49 23.24 6.81
CA THR A 429 18.78 23.26 7.50
C THR A 429 19.55 24.54 7.18
N VAL A 430 19.60 24.95 5.91
CA VAL A 430 20.28 26.20 5.51
C VAL A 430 19.62 27.41 6.17
N ILE A 431 18.29 27.49 6.16
CA ILE A 431 17.53 28.56 6.82
C ILE A 431 17.79 28.56 8.33
N LEU A 432 17.76 27.39 8.96
CA LEU A 432 18.01 27.25 10.39
C LEU A 432 19.43 27.72 10.76
N ILE A 433 20.45 27.36 9.99
CA ILE A 433 21.83 27.81 10.21
C ILE A 433 21.94 29.33 10.04
N ALA A 434 21.33 29.89 8.98
CA ALA A 434 21.34 31.33 8.75
C ALA A 434 20.67 32.09 9.90
N SER A 435 19.50 31.63 10.35
CA SER A 435 18.79 32.20 11.49
C SER A 435 19.59 32.06 12.80
N LEU A 436 20.28 30.94 13.02
CA LEU A 436 21.15 30.77 14.19
C LEU A 436 22.34 31.73 14.18
N LEU A 437 22.96 31.98 13.03
CA LEU A 437 24.07 32.91 12.90
C LEU A 437 23.62 34.34 13.15
N GLU A 438 22.48 34.73 12.58
CA GLU A 438 21.87 36.04 12.82
C GLU A 438 21.54 36.21 14.31
N TYR A 439 20.90 35.20 14.90
CA TYR A 439 20.55 35.17 16.31
C TYR A 439 21.79 35.25 17.22
N TYR A 440 22.86 34.53 16.91
CA TYR A 440 24.12 34.60 17.63
C TYR A 440 24.73 36.00 17.59
N ASN A 441 24.74 36.64 16.42
CA ASN A 441 25.27 37.98 16.26
C ASN A 441 24.50 38.99 17.12
N ILE A 442 23.17 38.89 17.13
CA ILE A 442 22.29 39.72 17.96
C ILE A 442 22.57 39.50 19.45
N LEU A 443 22.66 38.25 19.91
CA LEU A 443 22.94 37.94 21.30
C LEU A 443 24.33 38.39 21.74
N SER A 444 25.35 38.19 20.90
CA SER A 444 26.72 38.61 21.16
C SER A 444 26.81 40.14 21.28
N PHE A 445 26.13 40.86 20.40
CA PHE A 445 26.02 42.32 20.48
C PHE A 445 25.33 42.76 21.77
N ASN A 446 24.21 42.14 22.13
CA ASN A 446 23.51 42.45 23.38
C ASN A 446 24.38 42.15 24.60
N ALA A 447 25.01 40.99 24.66
CA ALA A 447 25.90 40.62 25.76
C ALA A 447 27.00 41.69 25.95
N LYS A 448 27.62 42.17 24.87
CA LYS A 448 28.62 43.25 24.91
C LYS A 448 28.03 44.56 25.44
N ALA A 449 26.83 44.95 25.00
CA ALA A 449 26.14 46.13 25.50
C ALA A 449 25.87 46.03 27.02
N HIS A 450 25.47 44.85 27.49
CA HIS A 450 25.19 44.56 28.89
C HIS A 450 26.45 44.42 29.76
N ALA A 451 27.60 44.05 29.19
CA ALA A 451 28.87 43.96 29.91
C ALA A 451 29.25 45.24 30.66
N ARG A 452 28.93 46.41 30.08
CA ARG A 452 29.14 47.71 30.73
C ARG A 452 28.22 47.88 31.95
N ASN A 453 26.94 47.61 31.77
CA ASN A 453 25.95 47.71 32.84
C ASN A 453 26.30 46.75 33.99
N TYR A 454 26.82 45.57 33.66
CA TYR A 454 27.36 44.62 34.64
C TYR A 454 28.52 45.20 35.45
N GLY A 455 29.50 45.85 34.80
CA GLY A 455 30.62 46.50 35.48
C GLY A 455 30.18 47.57 36.47
N ILE A 456 29.21 48.40 36.08
CA ILE A 456 28.63 49.45 36.93
C ILE A 456 27.88 48.83 38.12
N MET A 457 27.00 47.85 37.89
CA MET A 457 26.25 47.20 38.97
C MET A 457 27.16 46.45 39.94
N ARG A 458 28.27 45.89 39.45
CA ARG A 458 29.29 45.25 40.30
C ARG A 458 30.06 46.26 41.14
N ALA A 459 30.39 47.42 40.59
CA ALA A 459 30.99 48.52 41.36
C ALA A 459 30.04 49.03 42.47
N MET A 460 28.73 48.95 42.25
CA MET A 460 27.69 49.25 43.25
C MET A 460 27.43 48.11 44.25
N GLY A 461 28.16 46.99 44.20
CA GLY A 461 28.06 45.91 45.18
C GLY A 461 27.03 44.82 44.87
N THR A 462 26.49 44.74 43.65
CA THR A 462 25.51 43.70 43.27
C THR A 462 26.14 42.29 43.29
N LYS A 463 25.44 41.30 43.86
CA LYS A 463 25.91 39.90 43.89
C LYS A 463 25.92 39.27 42.49
N ARG A 464 26.90 38.41 42.20
CA ARG A 464 27.12 37.80 40.87
C ARG A 464 25.89 37.07 40.30
N GLY A 465 25.14 36.34 41.13
CA GLY A 465 23.97 35.56 40.69
C GLY A 465 22.74 36.41 40.41
N GLU A 466 22.61 37.57 41.06
CA GLU A 466 21.43 38.43 40.92
C GLU A 466 21.36 39.04 39.52
N TYR A 467 22.50 39.51 39.00
CA TYR A 467 22.59 40.03 37.65
C TYR A 467 22.31 38.97 36.57
N ALA A 468 22.87 37.77 36.72
CA ALA A 468 22.62 36.68 35.77
C ALA A 468 21.13 36.33 35.70
N SER A 469 20.43 36.33 36.84
CA SER A 469 18.97 36.11 36.88
C SER A 469 18.18 37.25 36.22
N LEU A 470 18.63 38.50 36.37
CA LEU A 470 17.97 39.66 35.75
C LEU A 470 18.14 39.64 34.23
N TYR A 471 19.36 39.38 33.75
CA TYR A 471 19.66 39.30 32.33
C TYR A 471 18.97 38.10 31.66
N CYS A 472 18.91 36.95 32.35
CA CYS A 472 18.14 35.80 31.87
C CYS A 472 16.65 36.13 31.71
N LEU A 473 16.07 36.87 32.66
CA LEU A 473 14.67 37.27 32.62
C LEU A 473 14.39 38.33 31.54
N GLU A 474 15.32 39.29 31.36
CA GLU A 474 15.27 40.25 30.25
C GLU A 474 15.34 39.55 28.89
N LEU A 475 16.23 38.58 28.74
CA LEU A 475 16.36 37.78 27.51
C LEU A 475 15.11 36.96 27.25
N LEU A 476 14.58 36.28 28.27
CA LEU A 476 13.33 35.51 28.17
C LEU A 476 12.16 36.39 27.73
N LEU A 477 11.98 37.56 28.36
CA LEU A 477 10.95 38.51 27.97
C LEU A 477 11.14 39.03 26.55
N THR A 478 12.38 39.29 26.14
CA THR A 478 12.71 39.74 24.78
C THR A 478 12.33 38.69 23.74
N VAL A 479 12.65 37.40 23.99
CA VAL A 479 12.27 36.28 23.11
C VAL A 479 10.75 36.11 23.05
N LEU A 480 10.06 36.16 24.19
CA LEU A 480 8.59 36.05 24.24
C LEU A 480 7.92 37.22 23.49
N LEU A 481 8.44 38.43 23.64
CA LEU A 481 7.89 39.61 22.95
C LEU A 481 8.14 39.57 21.44
N ALA A 482 9.29 39.03 21.00
CA ALA A 482 9.60 38.80 19.59
C ALA A 482 8.78 37.65 18.98
N PHE A 483 8.45 36.63 19.78
CA PHE A 483 7.71 35.45 19.35
C PHE A 483 6.28 35.78 18.90
N VAL A 484 5.56 36.64 19.62
CA VAL A 484 4.16 36.97 19.30
C VAL A 484 3.99 37.51 17.86
N PRO A 485 4.67 38.59 17.44
CA PRO A 485 4.54 39.08 16.07
C PRO A 485 5.09 38.09 15.04
N ALA A 486 6.15 37.34 15.37
CA ALA A 486 6.70 36.32 14.49
C ALA A 486 5.73 35.15 14.25
N ALA A 487 5.02 34.70 15.29
CA ALA A 487 4.03 33.64 15.20
C ALA A 487 2.80 34.08 14.38
N VAL A 488 2.33 35.31 14.59
CA VAL A 488 1.21 35.87 13.81
C VAL A 488 1.61 35.99 12.33
N ALA A 489 2.74 36.62 12.04
CA ALA A 489 3.21 36.78 10.66
C ALA A 489 3.55 35.42 10.01
N GLY A 490 4.16 34.50 10.76
CA GLY A 490 4.48 33.15 10.31
C GLY A 490 3.24 32.32 9.98
N PHE A 491 2.15 32.51 10.73
CA PHE A 491 0.86 31.89 10.43
C PHE A 491 0.31 32.38 9.08
N PHE A 492 0.33 33.69 8.84
CA PHE A 492 -0.13 34.25 7.56
C PHE A 492 0.74 33.82 6.37
N VAL A 493 2.05 33.72 6.56
CA VAL A 493 2.97 33.19 5.53
C VAL A 493 2.64 31.72 5.23
N SER A 494 2.46 30.91 6.28
CA SER A 494 2.11 29.48 6.15
C SER A 494 0.76 29.30 5.45
N MET A 495 -0.23 30.13 5.78
CA MET A 495 -1.53 30.17 5.12
C MET A 495 -1.40 30.54 3.64
N GLY A 496 -0.57 31.55 3.31
CA GLY A 496 -0.27 31.93 1.94
C GLY A 496 0.36 30.79 1.13
N ILE A 497 1.33 30.07 1.72
CA ILE A 497 1.94 28.87 1.12
C ILE A 497 0.89 27.78 0.90
N SER A 498 0.04 27.51 1.90
CA SER A 498 -1.03 26.51 1.80
C SER A 498 -2.00 26.81 0.65
N LEU A 499 -2.46 28.07 0.55
CA LEU A 499 -3.37 28.51 -0.50
C LEU A 499 -2.71 28.50 -1.89
N GLY A 500 -1.42 28.82 -1.95
CA GLY A 500 -0.64 28.76 -3.19
C GLY A 500 -0.42 27.33 -3.67
N ALA A 501 -0.08 26.41 -2.76
CA ALA A 501 0.16 25.00 -3.06
C ALA A 501 -1.11 24.29 -3.58
N GLN A 502 -2.28 24.61 -3.04
CA GLN A 502 -3.55 24.04 -3.52
C GLN A 502 -3.90 24.44 -4.95
N LYS A 503 -3.35 25.55 -5.47
CA LYS A 503 -3.61 26.04 -6.83
C LYS A 503 -2.65 25.48 -7.88
N THR A 504 -1.51 24.93 -7.48
CA THR A 504 -0.50 24.40 -8.41
C THR A 504 -0.71 22.91 -8.62
N SER A 505 -0.84 22.48 -9.88
CA SER A 505 -1.01 21.07 -10.26
C SER A 505 0.13 20.17 -9.77
N PHE A 506 1.31 20.74 -9.53
CA PHE A 506 2.49 20.03 -9.02
C PHE A 506 2.32 19.51 -7.58
N ILE A 507 1.45 20.12 -6.77
CA ILE A 507 1.20 19.76 -5.37
C ILE A 507 -0.27 19.39 -5.15
N ALA A 508 -1.08 19.29 -6.22
CA ALA A 508 -2.54 19.14 -6.13
C ALA A 508 -3.04 18.00 -5.25
N ASN A 509 -2.21 16.96 -5.05
CA ASN A 509 -2.56 15.88 -4.16
C ASN A 509 -2.23 16.13 -2.70
N ILE A 510 -1.25 16.97 -2.32
CA ILE A 510 -0.78 17.15 -0.93
C ILE A 510 -1.66 18.15 -0.17
N THR A 511 -2.24 17.72 0.96
CA THR A 511 -3.05 18.60 1.80
C THR A 511 -2.20 19.19 2.92
N LEU A 512 -1.76 20.43 2.76
CA LEU A 512 -0.98 21.13 3.80
C LEU A 512 -1.90 21.55 4.95
N ASN A 513 -2.01 20.70 5.97
CA ASN A 513 -2.86 20.97 7.11
C ASN A 513 -2.27 22.06 8.03
N LEU A 514 -2.96 23.20 8.14
CA LEU A 514 -2.60 24.30 9.04
C LEU A 514 -2.67 23.93 10.53
N ALA A 515 -3.33 22.83 10.89
CA ALA A 515 -3.39 22.34 12.27
C ALA A 515 -2.02 21.98 12.86
N TYR A 516 -0.99 21.74 12.03
CA TYR A 516 0.38 21.51 12.49
C TYR A 516 1.13 22.80 12.87
N PHE A 517 0.58 24.00 12.60
CA PHE A 517 1.26 25.26 12.85
C PHE A 517 1.55 25.53 14.35
N PRO A 518 0.62 25.30 15.29
CA PRO A 518 0.90 25.49 16.72
C PRO A 518 2.06 24.62 17.22
N LEU A 519 2.16 23.38 16.71
CA LEU A 519 3.27 22.48 17.01
C LEU A 519 4.60 23.05 16.48
N ALA A 520 4.62 23.52 15.22
CA ALA A 520 5.79 24.17 14.63
C ALA A 520 6.24 25.42 15.40
N ALA A 521 5.30 26.27 15.80
CA ALA A 521 5.57 27.46 16.58
C ALA A 521 6.12 27.13 17.97
N LEU A 522 5.57 26.10 18.64
CA LEU A 522 6.06 25.62 19.93
C LEU A 522 7.50 25.08 19.80
N CYS A 523 7.77 24.26 18.78
CA CYS A 523 9.12 23.75 18.50
C CYS A 523 10.12 24.89 18.26
N ALA A 524 9.74 25.90 17.46
CA ALA A 524 10.58 27.08 17.22
C ALA A 524 10.86 27.86 18.51
N LEU A 525 9.85 28.04 19.37
CA LEU A 525 10.00 28.72 20.66
C LEU A 525 10.97 27.97 21.58
N VAL A 526 10.75 26.67 21.77
CA VAL A 526 11.61 25.82 22.60
C VAL A 526 13.05 25.84 22.08
N PHE A 527 13.21 25.74 20.77
CA PHE A 527 14.52 25.79 20.12
C PHE A 527 15.24 27.11 20.38
N VAL A 528 14.59 28.26 20.14
CA VAL A 528 15.20 29.58 20.38
C VAL A 528 15.50 29.80 21.86
N LEU A 529 14.63 29.35 22.77
CA LEU A 529 14.90 29.40 24.21
C LEU A 529 16.14 28.57 24.57
N LEU A 530 16.26 27.36 24.04
CA LEU A 530 17.41 26.49 24.26
C LEU A 530 18.71 27.15 23.75
N CYS A 531 18.69 27.73 22.54
CA CYS A 531 19.80 28.51 22.01
C CYS A 531 20.13 29.72 22.88
N SER A 532 19.10 30.43 23.37
CA SER A 532 19.23 31.55 24.30
C SER A 532 19.99 31.12 25.56
N PHE A 533 19.61 30.01 26.17
CA PHE A 533 20.20 29.49 27.41
C PHE A 533 21.65 29.03 27.20
N ILE A 534 21.95 28.34 26.10
CA ILE A 534 23.32 27.91 25.77
C ILE A 534 24.22 29.15 25.63
N MET A 535 23.79 30.13 24.85
CA MET A 535 24.55 31.37 24.64
C MET A 535 24.68 32.19 25.91
N LEU A 536 23.65 32.23 26.75
CA LEU A 536 23.71 32.82 28.08
C LEU A 536 24.79 32.11 28.92
N GLY A 537 24.82 30.77 28.93
CA GLY A 537 25.83 29.99 29.64
C GLY A 537 27.26 30.34 29.19
N VAL A 538 27.50 30.35 27.87
CA VAL A 538 28.81 30.68 27.29
C VAL A 538 29.23 32.10 27.64
N SER A 539 28.32 33.08 27.51
CA SER A 539 28.62 34.48 27.82
C SER A 539 28.89 34.68 29.32
N GLN A 540 28.10 34.06 30.20
CA GLN A 540 28.31 34.11 31.66
C GLN A 540 29.67 33.55 32.07
N LEU A 541 30.12 32.45 31.45
CA LEU A 541 31.47 31.90 31.70
C LEU A 541 32.57 32.89 31.30
N ARG A 542 32.38 33.63 30.20
CA ARG A 542 33.31 34.68 29.76
C ARG A 542 33.34 35.87 30.71
N TYR A 543 32.17 36.34 31.16
CA TYR A 543 32.07 37.47 32.09
C TYR A 543 32.56 37.15 33.50
N ARG A 544 32.44 35.89 33.95
CA ARG A 544 33.03 35.46 35.23
C ARG A 544 34.53 35.71 35.31
N ARG A 545 35.24 35.71 34.17
CA ARG A 545 36.69 35.94 34.10
C ARG A 545 37.09 37.42 34.07
N LEU A 546 36.15 38.34 33.84
CA LEU A 546 36.46 39.78 33.75
C LEU A 546 36.43 40.44 35.14
N THR A 547 37.49 41.18 35.46
CA THR A 547 37.54 42.09 36.63
C THR A 547 36.77 43.38 36.34
N ALA A 548 36.32 44.08 37.39
CA ALA A 548 35.58 45.34 37.22
C ALA A 548 36.39 46.38 36.42
N VAL A 549 37.70 46.46 36.67
CA VAL A 549 38.63 47.37 35.96
C VAL A 549 38.75 47.00 34.48
N GLN A 550 38.85 45.72 34.15
CA GLN A 550 38.90 45.27 32.75
C GLN A 550 37.61 45.60 31.98
N SER A 551 36.45 45.50 32.63
CA SER A 551 35.17 45.83 32.00
C SER A 551 35.03 47.32 31.67
N LEU A 552 35.65 48.22 32.45
CA LEU A 552 35.66 49.66 32.19
C LEU A 552 36.68 50.04 31.11
N LYS A 553 37.88 49.41 31.11
CA LYS A 553 38.93 49.65 30.10
C LYS A 553 38.54 49.26 28.67
N MET A 554 37.63 48.30 28.48
CA MET A 554 37.13 47.93 27.14
C MET A 554 36.45 49.09 26.38
N ARG A 555 36.02 50.15 27.08
CA ARG A 555 35.46 51.37 26.45
C ARG A 555 36.55 52.29 25.90
N GLU A 556 37.66 52.43 26.61
CA GLU A 556 38.76 53.32 26.21
C GLU A 556 39.56 52.75 25.04
N SER A 557 39.68 51.42 24.95
CA SER A 557 40.45 50.77 23.88
C SER A 557 39.76 50.76 22.51
N GLY A 558 38.58 51.39 22.36
CA GLY A 558 37.84 51.41 21.10
C GLY A 558 37.31 50.04 20.64
N ALA A 559 37.53 48.96 21.42
CA ALA A 559 37.07 47.60 21.12
C ALA A 559 35.54 47.44 21.17
N LEU A 560 34.84 48.51 21.60
CA LEU A 560 33.38 48.63 21.68
C LEU A 560 32.88 49.86 20.89
N ARG A 561 33.53 50.24 19.77
CA ARG A 561 32.86 51.13 18.82
C ARG A 561 31.73 50.34 18.12
N PRO A 562 30.50 50.88 18.10
CA PRO A 562 29.31 50.18 17.60
C PRO A 562 29.40 49.81 16.12
#